data_AF-A0A5A7ZP35-F1
#
_entry.id   AF-A0A5A7ZP35-F1
#
_cell.length_a   1.000
_cell.length_b   1.000
_cell.length_c   1.000
_cell.angle_alpha   90.00
_cell.angle_beta   90.00
_cell.angle_gamma   90.00
#
_symmetry.space_group_name_H-M   'P 1'
#
loop_
_entity.id
_entity.type
_entity.pdbx_description
1 polymer ?
#
loop_
_entity_poly.entity_id
_entity_poly.type
_entity_poly.pdbx_seq_one_letter_code
_entity_poly.pdbx_strand_id
1 'polypeptide(L)'
;MSRKKDDSNQQPEWFSWIWILVFVFGSGAVASYLIPIAILGAIGYGIYRHQSQKKVRIEAKQASIGRIEDLKSEIGHADRRIKELEGYQEDGDQESYQNLALEILPQLTYIKNAANDLRGEIPASVYQRIQTKIRTVTDEIDEQLRKIEREKKRKEALPKKTSLEELAPELVATVHNIQIDHEAILQKISQSESNNKEELTAIHQSQMEHYEDILEGYLKIKASPKDFYNAEERLAKAKAAIEQFDLDLDEALRQLNEADLRDFDISLRILDKEKHTDTGF
;
A
#
# COMPACT_ATOMS: atom_id res chain seq x y z
N MET A 1 77.21 -85.92 28.66
CA MET A 1 76.14 -86.25 27.69
C MET A 1 75.50 -84.94 27.26
N SER A 2 75.51 -84.65 25.96
CA SER A 2 75.34 -83.32 25.36
C SER A 2 74.07 -83.27 24.52
N ARG A 3 73.27 -82.20 24.61
CA ARG A 3 72.67 -81.50 23.46
C ARG A 3 71.95 -80.19 23.87
N LYS A 4 72.40 -79.10 23.24
CA LYS A 4 71.80 -77.74 23.13
C LYS A 4 70.52 -77.75 22.27
N LYS A 5 69.60 -76.80 22.47
CA LYS A 5 69.40 -75.58 21.64
C LYS A 5 68.06 -74.86 21.94
N ASP A 6 68.11 -73.53 21.90
CA ASP A 6 67.02 -72.56 21.66
C ASP A 6 66.16 -72.89 20.43
N ASP A 7 64.88 -72.50 20.42
CA ASP A 7 64.36 -71.52 19.45
C ASP A 7 62.93 -71.01 19.75
N SER A 8 62.67 -69.85 19.13
CA SER A 8 61.63 -68.83 19.15
C SER A 8 60.12 -69.15 18.95
N ASN A 9 59.30 -68.30 19.61
CA ASN A 9 58.11 -67.55 19.15
C ASN A 9 57.04 -68.20 18.24
N GLN A 10 55.82 -68.42 18.77
CA GLN A 10 54.53 -68.20 18.07
C GLN A 10 53.30 -68.42 18.99
N GLN A 11 52.35 -67.50 18.92
CA GLN A 11 51.07 -67.49 19.66
C GLN A 11 50.05 -68.42 18.94
N PRO A 12 49.34 -69.34 19.62
CA PRO A 12 48.31 -70.16 18.98
C PRO A 12 46.87 -69.61 19.18
N GLU A 13 46.15 -69.51 18.06
CA GLU A 13 44.82 -68.90 17.87
C GLU A 13 43.60 -69.65 18.47
N TRP A 14 43.70 -70.13 19.71
CA TRP A 14 42.57 -70.84 20.37
C TRP A 14 41.85 -70.00 21.43
N PHE A 15 42.32 -68.79 21.73
CA PHE A 15 41.75 -67.92 22.77
C PHE A 15 40.48 -67.13 22.35
N SER A 16 40.07 -67.17 21.08
CA SER A 16 38.91 -66.39 20.59
C SER A 16 37.56 -67.10 20.70
N TRP A 17 37.51 -68.38 21.10
CA TRP A 17 36.26 -69.17 21.18
C TRP A 17 35.67 -69.26 22.60
N ILE A 18 36.43 -68.91 23.64
CA ILE A 18 36.02 -69.06 25.05
C ILE A 18 34.96 -68.01 25.47
N TRP A 19 34.93 -66.84 24.83
CA TRP A 19 33.94 -65.79 25.16
C TRP A 19 32.53 -66.02 24.58
N ILE A 20 32.39 -66.85 23.55
CA ILE A 20 31.08 -67.16 22.94
C ILE A 20 30.30 -68.15 23.83
N LEU A 21 30.98 -69.03 24.56
CA LEU A 21 30.34 -69.99 25.47
C LEU A 21 29.78 -69.35 26.76
N VAL A 22 30.33 -68.23 27.21
CA VAL A 22 29.84 -67.50 28.40
C VAL A 22 28.57 -66.69 28.10
N PHE A 23 28.38 -66.25 26.85
CA PHE A 23 27.21 -65.44 26.46
C PHE A 23 25.93 -66.28 26.24
N VAL A 24 26.05 -67.57 25.91
CA VAL A 24 24.90 -68.43 25.59
C VAL A 24 24.22 -69.04 26.84
N PHE A 25 24.92 -69.18 27.97
CA PHE A 25 24.37 -69.83 29.17
C PHE A 25 23.92 -68.88 30.30
N GLY A 26 24.17 -67.57 30.17
CA GLY A 26 23.83 -66.55 31.18
C GLY A 26 22.47 -65.85 30.99
N SER A 27 21.61 -66.32 30.07
CA SER A 27 20.38 -65.64 29.64
C SER A 27 19.08 -66.21 30.24
N GLY A 28 19.16 -66.92 31.39
CA GLY A 28 18.00 -67.58 31.99
C GLY A 28 17.18 -66.78 33.00
N ALA A 29 17.70 -65.69 33.59
CA ALA A 29 17.09 -65.09 34.79
C ALA A 29 16.77 -63.58 34.75
N VAL A 30 17.01 -62.88 33.62
CA VAL A 30 16.82 -61.41 33.57
C VAL A 30 15.55 -61.00 32.78
N ALA A 31 14.98 -61.89 31.98
CA ALA A 31 13.83 -61.56 31.13
C ALA A 31 12.49 -61.41 31.89
N SER A 32 12.35 -62.00 33.09
CA SER A 32 11.09 -61.95 33.86
C SER A 32 10.86 -60.65 34.63
N TYR A 33 11.90 -59.86 34.91
CA TYR A 33 11.79 -58.59 35.64
C TYR A 33 11.84 -57.33 34.77
N LEU A 34 12.36 -57.42 33.54
CA LEU A 34 12.50 -56.26 32.65
C LEU A 34 11.20 -55.93 31.88
N ILE A 35 10.36 -56.91 31.59
CA ILE A 35 9.11 -56.70 30.82
C ILE A 35 8.06 -55.87 31.60
N PRO A 36 7.80 -56.12 32.91
CA PRO A 36 6.87 -55.30 33.69
C PRO A 36 7.35 -53.85 33.90
N ILE A 37 8.65 -53.65 34.07
CA ILE A 37 9.26 -52.32 34.29
C ILE A 37 9.25 -51.50 32.98
N ALA A 38 9.48 -52.14 31.84
CA ALA A 38 9.35 -51.49 30.52
C ALA A 38 7.90 -51.07 30.21
N ILE A 39 6.90 -51.87 30.62
CA ILE A 39 5.47 -51.53 30.47
C ILE A 39 5.09 -50.34 31.38
N LEU A 40 5.56 -50.29 32.63
CA LEU A 40 5.35 -49.14 33.53
C LEU A 40 6.06 -47.87 33.04
N GLY A 41 7.28 -48.00 32.48
CA GLY A 41 7.99 -46.91 31.81
C GLY A 41 7.30 -46.40 30.56
N ALA A 42 6.69 -47.29 29.76
CA ALA A 42 5.93 -46.93 28.56
C ALA A 42 4.57 -46.28 28.89
N ILE A 43 3.89 -46.72 29.96
CA ILE A 43 2.66 -46.09 30.47
C ILE A 43 2.97 -44.73 31.10
N GLY A 44 4.05 -44.62 31.89
CA GLY A 44 4.53 -43.36 32.46
C GLY A 44 4.98 -42.35 31.40
N TYR A 45 5.73 -42.80 30.38
CA TYR A 45 6.10 -41.97 29.22
C TYR A 45 4.89 -41.62 28.34
N GLY A 46 3.90 -42.51 28.21
CA GLY A 46 2.64 -42.25 27.53
C GLY A 46 1.79 -41.19 28.24
N ILE A 47 1.64 -41.28 29.57
CA ILE A 47 0.93 -40.28 30.39
C ILE A 47 1.70 -38.97 30.44
N TYR A 48 3.03 -39.00 30.56
CA TYR A 48 3.89 -37.82 30.49
C TYR A 48 3.85 -37.17 29.11
N ARG A 49 3.91 -37.93 28.01
CA ARG A 49 3.79 -37.41 26.64
C ARG A 49 2.38 -36.93 26.35
N HIS A 50 1.34 -37.53 26.91
CA HIS A 50 -0.03 -37.07 26.73
C HIS A 50 -0.36 -35.84 27.60
N GLN A 51 0.18 -35.73 28.82
CA GLN A 51 0.13 -34.49 29.62
C GLN A 51 1.03 -33.40 29.03
N SER A 52 2.21 -33.74 28.51
CA SER A 52 3.10 -32.79 27.82
C SER A 52 2.51 -32.38 26.48
N GLN A 53 1.82 -33.25 25.75
CA GLN A 53 1.06 -32.85 24.56
C GLN A 53 -0.22 -32.09 24.92
N LYS A 54 -0.85 -32.31 26.07
CA LYS A 54 -1.94 -31.46 26.56
C LYS A 54 -1.40 -30.09 26.98
N LYS A 55 -0.28 -30.02 27.71
CA LYS A 55 0.40 -28.76 28.03
C LYS A 55 0.86 -28.05 26.78
N VAL A 56 1.58 -28.71 25.87
CA VAL A 56 1.98 -28.14 24.57
C VAL A 56 0.78 -27.78 23.69
N ARG A 57 -0.33 -28.54 23.70
CA ARG A 57 -1.56 -28.16 22.97
C ARG A 57 -2.32 -27.02 23.66
N ILE A 58 -2.28 -26.91 24.99
CA ILE A 58 -2.90 -25.82 25.74
C ILE A 58 -2.06 -24.56 25.62
N GLU A 59 -0.73 -24.66 25.74
CA GLU A 59 0.27 -23.61 25.52
C GLU A 59 0.28 -23.16 24.06
N ALA A 60 0.20 -24.08 23.08
CA ALA A 60 0.06 -23.71 21.67
C ALA A 60 -1.31 -23.08 21.38
N LYS A 61 -2.39 -23.54 22.03
CA LYS A 61 -3.71 -22.90 21.94
C LYS A 61 -3.74 -21.53 22.63
N GLN A 62 -3.03 -21.36 23.75
CA GLN A 62 -2.90 -20.09 24.45
C GLN A 62 -2.01 -19.13 23.67
N ALA A 63 -0.93 -19.62 23.05
CA ALA A 63 -0.08 -18.85 22.15
C ALA A 63 -0.83 -18.44 20.87
N SER A 64 -1.68 -19.31 20.30
CA SER A 64 -2.56 -18.91 19.19
C SER A 64 -3.58 -17.85 19.61
N ILE A 65 -4.19 -17.98 20.79
CA ILE A 65 -5.15 -17.00 21.30
C ILE A 65 -4.46 -15.65 21.54
N GLY A 66 -3.25 -15.65 22.12
CA GLY A 66 -2.46 -14.44 22.30
C GLY A 66 -2.16 -13.75 20.97
N ARG A 67 -1.64 -14.49 19.98
CA ARG A 67 -1.36 -13.94 18.64
C ARG A 67 -2.61 -13.41 17.93
N ILE A 68 -3.78 -14.04 18.14
CA ILE A 68 -5.05 -13.55 17.58
C ILE A 68 -5.49 -12.26 18.27
N GLU A 69 -5.33 -12.14 19.59
CA GLU A 69 -5.64 -10.90 20.31
C GLU A 69 -4.67 -9.77 19.94
N ASP A 70 -3.38 -10.08 19.77
CA ASP A 70 -2.37 -9.14 19.26
C ASP A 70 -2.75 -8.65 17.87
N LEU A 71 -3.08 -9.56 16.94
CA LEU A 71 -3.54 -9.20 15.59
C LEU A 71 -4.78 -8.31 15.63
N LYS A 72 -5.75 -8.62 16.49
CA LYS A 72 -6.97 -7.83 16.67
C LYS A 72 -6.67 -6.44 17.24
N SER A 73 -5.76 -6.34 18.20
CA SER A 73 -5.30 -5.08 18.76
C SER A 73 -4.66 -4.22 17.66
N GLU A 74 -3.72 -4.79 16.90
CA GLU A 74 -3.04 -4.12 15.79
C GLU A 74 -4.01 -3.65 14.70
N ILE A 75 -5.01 -4.47 14.35
CA ILE A 75 -6.10 -4.05 13.44
C ILE A 75 -6.86 -2.86 14.03
N GLY A 76 -7.21 -2.90 15.31
CA GLY A 76 -7.92 -1.79 15.96
C GLY A 76 -7.08 -0.50 16.04
N HIS A 77 -5.76 -0.62 16.21
CA HIS A 77 -4.83 0.52 16.13
C HIS A 77 -4.76 1.07 14.70
N ALA A 78 -4.59 0.21 13.70
CA ALA A 78 -4.58 0.60 12.30
C ALA A 78 -5.91 1.27 11.88
N ASP A 79 -7.06 0.74 12.28
CA ASP A 79 -8.38 1.31 11.95
C ASP A 79 -8.55 2.74 12.49
N ARG A 80 -8.06 3.02 13.71
CA ARG A 80 -8.10 4.39 14.26
C ARG A 80 -7.23 5.35 13.46
N ARG A 81 -6.04 4.90 13.06
CA ARG A 81 -5.11 5.70 12.26
C ARG A 81 -5.60 5.91 10.83
N ILE A 82 -6.27 4.91 10.24
CA ILE A 82 -6.93 5.05 8.93
C ILE A 82 -8.02 6.11 9.02
N LYS A 83 -8.83 6.11 10.09
CA LYS A 83 -9.85 7.14 10.30
C LYS A 83 -9.25 8.55 10.46
N GLU A 84 -8.10 8.65 11.13
CA GLU A 84 -7.36 9.91 11.25
C GLU A 84 -6.81 10.37 9.89
N LEU A 85 -6.32 9.43 9.08
CA LEU A 85 -5.85 9.67 7.72
C LEU A 85 -6.99 10.11 6.78
N GLU A 86 -8.18 9.53 6.91
CA GLU A 86 -9.40 9.99 6.23
C GLU A 86 -9.73 11.45 6.64
N GLY A 87 -9.58 11.80 7.93
CA GLY A 87 -9.75 13.18 8.41
C GLY A 87 -8.78 14.18 7.77
N TYR A 88 -7.48 13.85 7.71
CA TYR A 88 -6.50 14.72 7.04
C TYR A 88 -6.78 14.88 5.54
N GLN A 89 -7.35 13.86 4.90
CA GLN A 89 -7.78 13.95 3.50
C GLN A 89 -8.98 14.90 3.32
N GLU A 90 -9.96 14.84 4.22
CA GLU A 90 -11.12 15.75 4.23
C GLU A 90 -10.72 17.20 4.52
N ASP A 91 -9.79 17.40 5.44
CA ASP A 91 -9.27 18.72 5.84
C ASP A 91 -8.27 19.32 4.82
N GLY A 92 -7.83 18.53 3.85
CA GLY A 92 -6.85 18.93 2.83
C GLY A 92 -5.41 19.07 3.35
N ASP A 93 -5.09 18.53 4.53
CA ASP A 93 -3.75 18.56 5.11
C ASP A 93 -2.86 17.46 4.53
N GLN A 94 -2.25 17.77 3.38
CA GLN A 94 -1.41 16.84 2.63
C GLN A 94 -0.13 16.42 3.38
N GLU A 95 0.42 17.28 4.25
CA GLU A 95 1.66 16.98 4.97
C GLU A 95 1.40 15.96 6.09
N SER A 96 0.37 16.21 6.91
CA SER A 96 -0.05 15.28 7.95
C SER A 96 -0.53 13.96 7.36
N TYR A 97 -1.29 14.02 6.25
CA TYR A 97 -1.69 12.83 5.50
C TYR A 97 -0.48 11.99 5.08
N GLN A 98 0.51 12.62 4.43
CA GLN A 98 1.70 11.92 3.91
C GLN A 98 2.51 11.26 5.03
N ASN A 99 2.74 11.98 6.13
CA ASN A 99 3.47 11.44 7.27
C ASN A 99 2.77 10.23 7.88
N LEU A 100 1.46 10.33 8.12
CA LEU A 100 0.66 9.25 8.70
C LEU A 100 0.56 8.04 7.75
N ALA A 101 0.37 8.28 6.45
CA ALA A 101 0.33 7.25 5.41
C ALA A 101 1.60 6.38 5.40
N LEU A 102 2.78 7.02 5.44
CA LEU A 102 4.07 6.32 5.42
C LEU A 102 4.29 5.45 6.66
N GLU A 103 3.66 5.78 7.78
CA GLU A 103 3.70 4.96 8.99
C GLU A 103 2.67 3.82 9.00
N ILE A 104 1.52 4.00 8.34
CA ILE A 104 0.45 2.99 8.27
C ILE A 104 0.82 1.85 7.29
N LEU A 105 1.46 2.15 6.16
CA LEU A 105 1.79 1.14 5.13
C LEU A 105 2.60 -0.07 5.68
N PRO A 106 3.67 0.12 6.48
CA PRO A 106 4.36 -0.98 7.15
C PRO A 106 3.46 -1.76 8.13
N GLN A 107 2.55 -1.08 8.84
CA GLN A 107 1.63 -1.73 9.76
C GLN A 107 0.60 -2.61 9.03
N LEU A 108 0.05 -2.14 7.91
CA LEU A 108 -0.83 -2.94 7.06
C LEU A 108 -0.10 -4.18 6.52
N THR A 109 1.17 -4.04 6.16
CA THR A 109 2.01 -5.17 5.75
C THR A 109 2.23 -6.17 6.89
N TYR A 110 2.48 -5.68 8.10
CA TYR A 110 2.59 -6.53 9.29
C TYR A 110 1.30 -7.30 9.56
N ILE A 111 0.15 -6.62 9.58
CA ILE A 111 -1.18 -7.23 9.79
C ILE A 111 -1.45 -8.29 8.71
N LYS A 112 -1.12 -7.99 7.45
CA LYS A 112 -1.27 -8.96 6.33
C LYS A 112 -0.48 -10.24 6.58
N ASN A 113 0.77 -10.12 7.03
CA ASN A 113 1.64 -11.25 7.31
C ASN A 113 1.18 -12.03 8.55
N ALA A 114 0.83 -11.33 9.63
CA ALA A 114 0.27 -11.96 10.83
C ALA A 114 -1.05 -12.71 10.53
N ALA A 115 -1.91 -12.14 9.68
CA ALA A 115 -3.14 -12.81 9.23
C ALA A 115 -2.84 -14.05 8.35
N ASN A 116 -1.78 -14.03 7.54
CA ASN A 116 -1.33 -15.18 6.76
C ASN A 116 -0.82 -16.31 7.67
N ASP A 117 -0.02 -15.98 8.68
CA ASP A 117 0.52 -16.94 9.65
C ASP A 117 -0.60 -17.61 10.47
N LEU A 118 -1.67 -16.86 10.75
CA LEU A 118 -2.84 -17.33 11.48
C LEU A 118 -3.96 -17.90 10.60
N ARG A 119 -3.74 -18.11 9.30
CA ARG A 119 -4.78 -18.55 8.34
C ARG A 119 -5.48 -19.85 8.75
N GLY A 120 -4.78 -20.76 9.43
CA GLY A 120 -5.34 -22.01 9.97
C GLY A 120 -6.02 -21.89 11.33
N GLU A 121 -5.89 -20.73 11.98
CA GLU A 121 -6.34 -20.45 13.36
C GLU A 121 -7.50 -19.45 13.39
N ILE A 122 -7.66 -18.60 12.36
CA ILE A 122 -8.79 -17.66 12.20
C ILE A 122 -9.84 -18.15 11.19
N PRO A 123 -11.11 -17.73 11.32
CA PRO A 123 -12.13 -18.07 10.33
C PRO A 123 -11.78 -17.54 8.94
N ALA A 124 -12.02 -18.35 7.90
CA ALA A 124 -11.72 -17.98 6.52
C ALA A 124 -12.39 -16.65 6.10
N SER A 125 -13.61 -16.37 6.58
CA SER A 125 -14.31 -15.10 6.33
C SER A 125 -13.60 -13.90 6.95
N VAL A 126 -13.04 -14.04 8.16
CA VAL A 126 -12.29 -12.98 8.84
C VAL A 126 -10.98 -12.72 8.11
N TYR A 127 -10.25 -13.78 7.74
CA TYR A 127 -9.04 -13.68 6.93
C TYR A 127 -9.30 -12.93 5.61
N GLN A 128 -10.34 -13.30 4.87
CA GLN A 128 -10.67 -12.64 3.60
C GLN A 128 -10.99 -11.16 3.81
N ARG A 129 -11.78 -10.81 4.83
CA ARG A 129 -12.10 -9.41 5.15
C ARG A 129 -10.85 -8.59 5.46
N ILE A 130 -9.91 -9.14 6.23
CA ILE A 130 -8.64 -8.48 6.54
C ILE A 130 -7.84 -8.23 5.26
N GLN A 131 -7.69 -9.25 4.40
CA GLN A 131 -6.95 -9.12 3.14
C GLN A 131 -7.58 -8.09 2.19
N THR A 132 -8.91 -8.10 2.06
CA THR A 132 -9.63 -7.13 1.23
C THR A 132 -9.44 -5.71 1.77
N LYS A 133 -9.67 -5.48 3.07
CA LYS A 133 -9.55 -4.14 3.66
C LYS A 133 -8.12 -3.61 3.56
N ILE A 134 -7.11 -4.45 3.83
CA ILE A 134 -5.70 -4.06 3.66
C ILE A 134 -5.42 -3.65 2.22
N ARG A 135 -5.82 -4.49 1.25
CA ARG A 135 -5.59 -4.17 -0.17
C ARG A 135 -6.25 -2.86 -0.55
N THR A 136 -7.53 -2.68 -0.24
CA THR A 136 -8.28 -1.45 -0.56
C THR A 136 -7.61 -0.22 0.05
N VAL A 137 -7.28 -0.26 1.34
CA VAL A 137 -6.66 0.89 2.02
C VAL A 137 -5.25 1.16 1.51
N THR A 138 -4.45 0.12 1.21
CA THR A 138 -3.12 0.30 0.59
C THR A 138 -3.25 0.94 -0.79
N ASP A 139 -4.17 0.46 -1.62
CA ASP A 139 -4.40 1.01 -2.97
C ASP A 139 -4.84 2.49 -2.88
N GLU A 140 -5.74 2.83 -1.95
CA GLU A 140 -6.20 4.21 -1.69
C GLU A 140 -5.06 5.12 -1.22
N ILE A 141 -4.26 4.67 -0.24
CA ILE A 141 -3.10 5.42 0.26
C ILE A 141 -2.08 5.66 -0.85
N ASP A 142 -1.73 4.63 -1.62
CA ASP A 142 -0.76 4.74 -2.71
C ASP A 142 -1.25 5.70 -3.80
N GLU A 143 -2.54 5.70 -4.12
CA GLU A 143 -3.12 6.64 -5.08
C GLU A 143 -2.99 8.09 -4.59
N GLN A 144 -3.35 8.35 -3.34
CA GLN A 144 -3.29 9.70 -2.77
C GLN A 144 -1.85 10.19 -2.62
N LEU A 145 -0.91 9.35 -2.18
CA LEU A 145 0.51 9.70 -2.14
C LEU A 145 1.05 10.06 -3.52
N ARG A 146 0.62 9.35 -4.57
CA ARG A 146 0.98 9.72 -5.96
C ARG A 146 0.36 11.03 -6.40
N LYS A 147 -0.84 11.39 -5.96
CA LYS A 147 -1.45 12.71 -6.23
C LYS A 147 -0.61 13.81 -5.57
N ILE A 148 -0.31 13.67 -4.28
CA ILE A 148 0.54 14.61 -3.53
C ILE A 148 1.93 14.74 -4.16
N GLU A 149 2.58 13.62 -4.52
CA GLU A 149 3.90 13.66 -5.17
C GLU A 149 3.85 14.33 -6.54
N ARG A 150 2.80 14.08 -7.34
CA ARG A 150 2.60 14.77 -8.62
C ARG A 150 2.41 16.27 -8.42
N GLU A 151 1.59 16.69 -7.46
CA GLU A 151 1.39 18.11 -7.14
C GLU A 151 2.65 18.78 -6.63
N LYS A 152 3.44 18.08 -5.80
CA LYS A 152 4.72 18.58 -5.32
C LYS A 152 5.74 18.70 -6.45
N LYS A 153 5.88 17.67 -7.28
CA LYS A 153 6.74 17.72 -8.48
C LYS A 153 6.27 18.79 -9.45
N ARG A 154 4.97 19.02 -9.57
CA ARG A 154 4.39 20.12 -10.36
C ARG A 154 4.79 21.49 -9.79
N LYS A 155 4.66 21.71 -8.47
CA LYS A 155 5.11 22.95 -7.81
C LYS A 155 6.62 23.15 -7.92
N GLU A 156 7.41 22.08 -7.94
CA GLU A 156 8.87 22.11 -8.06
C GLU A 156 9.36 22.20 -9.53
N ALA A 157 8.59 21.65 -10.47
CA ALA A 157 8.84 21.69 -11.92
C ALA A 157 8.23 22.92 -12.58
N LEU A 158 7.39 23.67 -11.86
CA LEU A 158 7.12 25.05 -12.22
C LEU A 158 8.48 25.74 -12.38
N PRO A 159 8.81 26.26 -13.57
CA PRO A 159 10.01 27.08 -13.73
C PRO A 159 9.97 28.12 -12.63
N LYS A 160 10.97 28.12 -11.71
CA LYS A 160 11.17 29.23 -10.76
C LYS A 160 10.94 30.50 -11.57
N LYS A 161 9.91 31.31 -11.25
CA LYS A 161 9.38 32.45 -12.04
C LYS A 161 10.36 33.08 -13.05
N THR A 162 11.60 33.31 -12.62
CA THR A 162 12.80 33.60 -13.42
C THR A 162 12.93 32.88 -14.79
N SER A 163 12.72 31.56 -14.93
CA SER A 163 12.99 30.86 -16.20
C SER A 163 11.85 30.91 -17.21
N LEU A 164 10.59 31.12 -16.80
CA LEU A 164 9.49 31.37 -17.74
C LEU A 164 9.61 32.78 -18.34
N GLU A 165 9.86 33.77 -17.47
CA GLU A 165 10.03 35.17 -17.84
C GLU A 165 11.25 35.38 -18.75
N GLU A 166 12.32 34.61 -18.54
CA GLU A 166 13.54 34.68 -19.35
C GLU A 166 13.45 33.89 -20.66
N LEU A 167 12.94 32.65 -20.64
CA LEU A 167 12.97 31.76 -21.81
C LEU A 167 11.76 31.92 -22.74
N ALA A 168 10.62 32.36 -22.21
CA ALA A 168 9.35 32.42 -22.94
C ALA A 168 8.47 33.61 -22.49
N PRO A 169 8.96 34.87 -22.59
CA PRO A 169 8.18 36.05 -22.21
C PRO A 169 6.85 36.15 -22.97
N GLU A 170 6.77 35.59 -24.19
CA GLU A 170 5.54 35.54 -24.98
C GLU A 170 4.44 34.66 -24.39
N LEU A 171 4.76 33.74 -23.48
CA LEU A 171 3.81 32.85 -22.82
C LEU A 171 3.44 33.31 -21.41
N VAL A 172 4.16 34.28 -20.83
CA VAL A 172 3.96 34.69 -19.42
C VAL A 172 2.51 35.08 -19.14
N ALA A 173 1.90 35.88 -20.01
CA ALA A 173 0.51 36.30 -19.85
C ALA A 173 -0.45 35.10 -19.93
N THR A 174 -0.29 34.25 -20.95
CA THR A 174 -1.13 33.05 -21.16
C THR A 174 -1.02 32.06 -20.01
N VAL A 175 0.20 31.75 -19.55
CA VAL A 175 0.41 30.86 -18.39
C VAL A 175 -0.21 31.45 -17.12
N HIS A 176 -0.14 32.77 -16.95
CA HIS A 176 -0.76 33.42 -15.80
C HIS A 176 -2.29 33.35 -15.83
N ASN A 177 -2.92 33.61 -16.98
CA ASN A 177 -4.36 33.46 -17.17
C ASN A 177 -4.81 32.03 -16.87
N ILE A 178 -4.16 31.04 -17.47
CA ILE A 178 -4.40 29.62 -17.22
C ILE A 178 -4.39 29.28 -15.73
N GLN A 179 -3.46 29.84 -14.94
CA GLN A 179 -3.41 29.62 -13.49
C GLN A 179 -4.61 30.22 -12.76
N ILE A 180 -4.99 31.45 -13.12
CA ILE A 180 -6.16 32.13 -12.55
C ILE A 180 -7.43 31.34 -12.88
N ASP A 181 -7.60 30.93 -14.13
CA ASP A 181 -8.80 30.21 -14.58
C ASP A 181 -8.85 28.81 -13.99
N HIS A 182 -7.70 28.14 -13.85
CA HIS A 182 -7.61 26.86 -13.16
C HIS A 182 -8.14 26.95 -11.72
N GLU A 183 -7.69 27.94 -10.95
CA GLU A 183 -8.16 28.16 -9.57
C GLU A 183 -9.66 28.50 -9.54
N ALA A 184 -10.13 29.36 -10.45
CA ALA A 184 -11.53 29.74 -10.55
C ALA A 184 -12.45 28.55 -10.89
N ILE A 185 -12.01 27.68 -11.81
CA ILE A 185 -12.73 26.46 -12.19
C ILE A 185 -12.82 25.50 -11.00
N LEU A 186 -11.71 25.25 -10.30
CA LEU A 186 -11.73 24.39 -9.11
C LEU A 186 -12.68 24.92 -8.04
N GLN A 187 -12.65 26.24 -7.80
CA GLN A 187 -13.56 26.88 -6.87
C GLN A 187 -15.03 26.67 -7.30
N LYS A 188 -15.35 26.84 -8.58
CA LYS A 188 -16.71 26.63 -9.09
C LYS A 188 -17.17 25.18 -9.04
N ILE A 189 -16.31 24.22 -9.37
CA ILE A 189 -16.64 22.80 -9.23
C ILE A 189 -16.94 22.47 -7.76
N SER A 190 -16.15 23.02 -6.82
CA SER A 190 -16.37 22.80 -5.39
C SER A 190 -17.71 23.39 -4.90
N GLN A 191 -18.08 24.57 -5.40
CA GLN A 191 -19.28 25.31 -5.01
C GLN A 191 -20.56 24.82 -5.72
N SER A 192 -20.44 24.19 -6.89
CA SER A 192 -21.56 23.60 -7.62
C SER A 192 -22.35 22.63 -6.74
N GLU A 193 -23.67 22.50 -6.92
CA GLU A 193 -24.46 21.45 -6.24
C GLU A 193 -24.46 20.12 -7.03
N SER A 194 -23.62 20.00 -8.06
CA SER A 194 -23.51 18.78 -8.87
C SER A 194 -23.07 17.57 -8.04
N ASN A 195 -23.65 16.40 -8.33
CA ASN A 195 -23.23 15.13 -7.73
C ASN A 195 -21.93 14.57 -8.34
N ASN A 196 -21.37 15.21 -9.36
CA ASN A 196 -20.21 14.73 -10.13
C ASN A 196 -18.94 15.56 -9.88
N LYS A 197 -18.78 16.17 -8.70
CA LYS A 197 -17.65 17.07 -8.42
C LYS A 197 -16.31 16.38 -8.55
N GLU A 198 -16.19 15.16 -8.03
CA GLU A 198 -14.96 14.39 -8.05
C GLU A 198 -14.56 14.03 -9.48
N GLU A 199 -15.53 13.66 -10.32
CA GLU A 199 -15.30 13.36 -11.74
C GLU A 199 -14.87 14.60 -12.50
N LEU A 200 -15.58 15.73 -12.33
CA LEU A 200 -15.23 17.00 -12.98
C LEU A 200 -13.85 17.50 -12.55
N THR A 201 -13.53 17.37 -11.26
CA THR A 201 -12.21 17.72 -10.72
C THR A 201 -11.14 16.83 -11.32
N ALA A 202 -11.36 15.51 -11.41
CA ALA A 202 -10.40 14.58 -11.97
C ALA A 202 -10.15 14.83 -13.47
N ILE A 203 -11.20 15.14 -14.24
CA ILE A 203 -11.08 15.49 -15.67
C ILE A 203 -10.27 16.77 -15.83
N HIS A 204 -10.63 17.84 -15.10
CA HIS A 204 -9.90 19.12 -15.16
C HIS A 204 -8.44 18.95 -14.74
N GLN A 205 -8.18 18.18 -13.69
CA GLN A 205 -6.83 17.91 -13.22
C GLN A 205 -6.00 17.16 -14.28
N SER A 206 -6.60 16.19 -14.96
CA SER A 206 -5.94 15.48 -16.07
C SER A 206 -5.64 16.39 -17.25
N GLN A 207 -6.49 17.37 -17.54
CA GLN A 207 -6.24 18.36 -18.59
C GLN A 207 -5.07 19.28 -18.23
N MET A 208 -5.02 19.73 -16.97
CA MET A 208 -3.90 20.52 -16.46
C MET A 208 -2.58 19.75 -16.49
N GLU A 209 -2.58 18.45 -16.16
CA GLU A 209 -1.39 17.59 -16.29
C GLU A 209 -0.86 17.61 -17.73
N HIS A 210 -1.75 17.44 -18.70
CA HIS A 210 -1.35 17.44 -20.10
C HIS A 210 -0.77 18.81 -20.52
N TYR A 211 -1.41 19.91 -20.10
CA TYR A 211 -0.91 21.26 -20.36
C TYR A 211 0.51 21.47 -19.80
N GLU A 212 0.76 21.04 -18.57
CA GLU A 212 2.06 21.19 -17.91
C GLU A 212 3.16 20.42 -18.65
N ASP A 213 2.88 19.20 -19.11
CA ASP A 213 3.81 18.41 -19.93
C ASP A 213 4.20 19.15 -21.22
N ILE A 214 3.24 19.86 -21.85
CA ILE A 214 3.49 20.66 -23.05
C ILE A 214 4.35 21.88 -22.71
N LEU A 215 4.04 22.60 -21.64
CA LEU A 215 4.80 23.78 -21.20
C LEU A 215 6.23 23.40 -20.82
N GLU A 216 6.43 22.31 -20.08
CA GLU A 216 7.75 21.82 -19.69
C GLU A 216 8.56 21.42 -20.94
N GLY A 217 7.93 20.72 -21.88
CA GLY A 217 8.53 20.37 -23.17
C GLY A 217 8.92 21.61 -23.98
N TYR A 218 8.07 22.64 -24.01
CA TYR A 218 8.36 23.92 -24.66
C TYR A 218 9.60 24.58 -24.06
N LEU A 219 9.66 24.70 -22.73
CA LEU A 219 10.77 25.36 -22.03
C LEU A 219 12.08 24.60 -22.18
N LYS A 220 12.06 23.26 -22.13
CA LYS A 220 13.24 22.41 -22.40
C LYS A 220 13.81 22.65 -23.80
N ILE A 221 12.94 22.72 -24.82
CA ILE A 221 13.36 22.98 -26.19
C ILE A 221 13.88 24.42 -26.32
N LYS A 222 13.24 25.41 -25.66
CA LYS A 222 13.71 26.80 -25.69
C LYS A 222 15.07 27.00 -25.02
N ALA A 223 15.35 26.29 -23.93
CA ALA A 223 16.63 26.37 -23.23
C ALA A 223 17.79 25.88 -24.09
N SER A 224 17.60 24.80 -24.86
CA SER A 224 18.63 24.22 -25.72
C SER A 224 18.12 23.81 -27.11
N PRO A 225 17.74 24.74 -28.01
CA PRO A 225 17.07 24.41 -29.27
C PRO A 225 17.88 23.50 -30.20
N LYS A 226 19.22 23.58 -30.12
CA LYS A 226 20.14 22.79 -30.96
C LYS A 226 20.18 21.31 -30.60
N ASP A 227 19.74 20.95 -29.39
CA ASP A 227 19.79 19.58 -28.89
C ASP A 227 18.56 18.76 -29.32
N PHE A 228 17.59 19.40 -29.99
CA PHE A 228 16.32 18.79 -30.39
C PHE A 228 16.08 18.89 -31.90
N TYR A 229 15.63 17.78 -32.50
CA TYR A 229 15.15 17.79 -33.88
C TYR A 229 13.86 18.59 -34.02
N ASN A 230 13.74 19.34 -35.12
CA ASN A 230 12.57 20.16 -35.47
C ASN A 230 12.13 21.11 -34.34
N ALA A 231 13.10 21.67 -33.61
CA ALA A 231 12.85 22.50 -32.43
C ALA A 231 11.84 23.63 -32.72
N GLU A 232 12.01 24.39 -33.80
CA GLU A 232 11.12 25.50 -34.15
C GLU A 232 9.68 25.05 -34.41
N GLU A 233 9.49 23.97 -35.17
CA GLU A 233 8.15 23.41 -35.46
C GLU A 233 7.48 22.91 -34.18
N ARG A 234 8.23 22.21 -33.32
CA ARG A 234 7.73 21.71 -32.04
C ARG A 234 7.38 22.84 -31.08
N LEU A 235 8.18 23.91 -31.04
CA LEU A 235 7.90 25.11 -30.26
C LEU A 235 6.64 25.81 -30.75
N ALA A 236 6.47 25.98 -32.07
CA ALA A 236 5.27 26.58 -32.65
C ALA A 236 4.01 25.75 -32.31
N LYS A 237 4.11 24.42 -32.42
CA LYS A 237 3.01 23.51 -32.08
C LYS A 237 2.66 23.54 -30.60
N ALA A 238 3.67 23.52 -29.72
CA ALA A 238 3.47 23.58 -28.27
C ALA A 238 2.90 24.94 -27.85
N LYS A 239 3.38 26.05 -28.43
CA LYS A 239 2.81 27.38 -28.22
C LYS A 239 1.34 27.43 -28.62
N ALA A 240 0.99 26.98 -29.82
CA ALA A 240 -0.40 26.96 -30.27
C ALA A 240 -1.30 26.09 -29.37
N ALA A 241 -0.78 24.96 -28.87
CA ALA A 241 -1.52 24.11 -27.94
C ALA A 241 -1.74 24.79 -26.58
N ILE A 242 -0.76 25.53 -26.07
CA ILE A 242 -0.89 26.31 -24.82
C ILE A 242 -1.91 27.45 -25.00
N GLU A 243 -1.86 28.17 -26.11
CA GLU A 243 -2.83 29.24 -26.42
C GLU A 243 -4.25 28.68 -26.59
N GLN A 244 -4.40 27.51 -27.23
CA GLN A 244 -5.71 26.87 -27.35
C GLN A 244 -6.23 26.41 -25.99
N PHE A 245 -5.35 25.90 -25.12
CA PHE A 245 -5.73 25.47 -23.78
C PHE A 245 -6.28 26.62 -22.93
N ASP A 246 -5.66 27.81 -23.00
CA ASP A 246 -6.17 29.05 -22.39
C ASP A 246 -7.63 29.32 -22.81
N LEU A 247 -7.90 29.29 -24.12
CA LEU A 247 -9.25 29.48 -24.67
C LEU A 247 -10.24 28.39 -24.22
N ASP A 248 -9.77 27.15 -24.08
CA ASP A 248 -10.60 26.04 -23.62
C ASP A 248 -10.97 26.21 -22.13
N LEU A 249 -10.06 26.76 -21.31
CA LEU A 249 -10.34 27.11 -19.91
C LEU A 249 -11.32 28.27 -19.79
N ASP A 250 -11.16 29.32 -20.60
CA ASP A 250 -12.11 30.43 -20.71
C ASP A 250 -13.53 29.92 -20.98
N GLU A 251 -13.67 29.03 -21.96
CA GLU A 251 -14.95 28.45 -22.33
C GLU A 251 -15.51 27.54 -21.22
N ALA A 252 -14.67 26.72 -20.59
CA ALA A 252 -15.08 25.89 -19.47
C ALA A 252 -15.60 26.73 -18.29
N LEU A 253 -14.89 27.80 -17.94
CA LEU A 253 -15.29 28.72 -16.89
C LEU A 253 -16.61 29.42 -17.25
N ARG A 254 -16.79 29.84 -18.51
CA ARG A 254 -18.05 30.40 -19.00
C ARG A 254 -19.20 29.40 -18.89
N GLN A 255 -18.99 28.14 -19.25
CA GLN A 255 -20.01 27.10 -19.13
C GLN A 255 -20.39 26.82 -17.67
N LEU A 256 -19.43 26.84 -16.76
CA LEU A 256 -19.70 26.73 -15.32
C LEU A 256 -20.51 27.93 -14.81
N ASN A 257 -20.17 29.15 -15.22
CA ASN A 257 -20.95 30.35 -14.92
C ASN A 257 -22.41 30.24 -15.42
N GLU A 258 -22.62 29.80 -16.66
CA GLU A 258 -23.98 29.68 -17.20
C GLU A 258 -24.77 28.51 -16.65
N ALA A 259 -24.10 27.47 -16.14
CA ALA A 259 -24.76 26.42 -15.39
C ALA A 259 -25.29 26.97 -14.05
N ASP A 260 -24.48 27.74 -13.34
CA ASP A 260 -24.84 28.35 -12.05
C ASP A 260 -25.98 29.39 -12.20
N LEU A 261 -26.02 30.13 -13.32
CA LEU A 261 -27.04 31.18 -13.55
C LEU A 261 -28.41 30.66 -14.01
N ARG A 262 -28.58 29.34 -14.24
CA ARG A 262 -29.90 28.79 -14.66
C ARG A 262 -30.98 29.02 -13.62
N ASP A 263 -30.64 28.94 -12.33
CA ASP A 263 -31.59 29.14 -11.24
C ASP A 263 -32.01 30.62 -11.12
N PHE A 264 -31.10 31.54 -11.47
CA PHE A 264 -31.41 32.95 -11.58
C PHE A 264 -32.42 33.22 -12.71
N ASP A 265 -32.22 32.64 -13.90
CA ASP A 265 -33.16 32.79 -15.03
C ASP A 265 -34.54 32.19 -14.74
N ILE A 266 -34.59 31.07 -14.01
CA ILE A 266 -35.86 30.48 -13.54
C ILE A 266 -36.56 31.45 -12.58
N SER A 267 -35.81 32.03 -11.64
CA SER A 267 -36.33 33.00 -10.67
C SER A 267 -36.90 34.25 -11.35
N LEU A 268 -36.19 34.82 -12.34
CA LEU A 268 -36.69 35.94 -13.14
C LEU A 268 -37.99 35.59 -13.86
N ARG A 269 -38.07 34.40 -14.46
CA ARG A 269 -39.28 33.95 -15.17
C ARG A 269 -40.49 33.76 -14.25
N ILE A 270 -40.27 33.32 -13.01
CA ILE A 270 -41.35 33.22 -12.01
C ILE A 270 -41.84 34.62 -11.64
N LEU A 271 -40.91 35.55 -11.37
CA LEU A 271 -41.24 36.93 -11.00
C LEU A 271 -42.00 37.66 -12.12
N ASP A 272 -41.61 37.48 -13.38
CA ASP A 272 -42.34 38.03 -14.52
C ASP A 272 -43.74 37.42 -14.68
N LYS A 273 -43.90 36.11 -14.41
CA LYS A 273 -45.21 35.45 -14.43
C LYS A 273 -46.13 35.98 -13.32
N GLU A 274 -45.62 36.18 -12.12
CA GLU A 274 -46.38 36.74 -10.99
C GLU A 274 -46.83 38.18 -11.26
N LYS A 275 -45.97 38.99 -11.87
CA LYS A 275 -46.28 40.38 -12.25
C LYS A 275 -47.39 40.47 -13.30
N HIS A 276 -47.46 39.51 -14.23
CA HIS A 276 -48.53 39.46 -15.24
C HIS A 276 -49.87 38.95 -14.68
N THR A 277 -49.86 38.15 -13.63
CA THR A 277 -51.10 37.70 -12.97
C THR A 277 -51.75 38.76 -12.08
N ASP A 278 -50.97 39.73 -11.58
CA ASP A 278 -51.45 40.77 -10.64
C ASP A 278 -52.01 42.04 -11.32
N THR A 279 -51.78 42.21 -12.63
CA THR A 279 -52.36 43.31 -13.44
C THR A 279 -53.69 42.95 -14.12
N GLY A 280 -54.26 41.78 -13.80
CA GLY A 280 -55.54 41.30 -14.32
C GLY A 280 -56.68 41.48 -13.31
N PHE A 281 -56.97 42.71 -12.90
CA PHE A 281 -58.21 43.11 -12.22
C PHE A 281 -58.84 44.31 -12.91
#